data_AF-A0A1Z5HV92-F1
#
_entry.id   AF-A0A1Z5HV92-F1
#
_cell.length_a   1.000
_cell.length_b   1.000
_cell.length_c   1.000
_cell.angle_alpha   90.00
_cell.angle_beta   90.00
_cell.angle_gamma   90.00
#
_symmetry.space_group_name_H-M   'P 1'
#
loop_
_entity.id
_entity.type
_entity.pdbx_description
1 polymer ?
#
loop_
_entity_poly.entity_id
_entity_poly.type
_entity_poly.pdbx_seq_one_letter_code
_entity_poly.pdbx_strand_id
1 'polypeptide(L)' 'TVPGIGPVYTAGIVAEIGDISRFKNHNALAKFAGLTWRQHQSSKFSAEDIPLTRSGNYYLRYYLIEAA' A
#
# COMPACT_ATOMS: atom_id res chain seq x y z
N THR A 1 -15.22 -12.69 -4.54
CA THR A 1 -13.90 -13.33 -4.35
C THR A 1 -12.98 -12.83 -5.43
N VAL A 2 -11.78 -12.36 -5.08
CA VAL A 2 -10.78 -11.93 -6.07
C VAL A 2 -10.05 -13.20 -6.55
N PRO A 3 -10.20 -13.63 -7.82
CA PRO A 3 -9.47 -14.78 -8.32
C PRO A 3 -7.96 -14.46 -8.32
N GLY A 4 -7.16 -15.30 -7.67
CA GLY A 4 -5.70 -15.11 -7.55
C GLY A 4 -5.20 -14.87 -6.12
N ILE A 5 -6.04 -14.39 -5.21
CA ILE A 5 -5.65 -14.17 -3.80
C ILE A 5 -6.19 -15.31 -2.93
N GLY A 6 -5.27 -16.05 -2.30
CA GLY A 6 -5.63 -17.14 -1.38
C GLY A 6 -6.42 -16.65 -0.15
N PRO A 7 -7.20 -17.54 0.50
CA PRO A 7 -8.01 -17.16 1.68
C PRO A 7 -7.16 -16.66 2.85
N VAL A 8 -5.94 -17.16 3.00
CA VAL A 8 -4.98 -16.75 4.04
C VAL A 8 -4.51 -15.30 3.81
N TYR A 9 -4.09 -14.98 2.59
CA TYR A 9 -3.66 -13.62 2.23
C TYR A 9 -4.82 -12.62 2.33
N THR A 10 -6.02 -13.03 1.90
CA THR A 10 -7.23 -12.19 2.04
C THR A 10 -7.53 -11.89 3.51
N ALA A 11 -7.47 -12.90 4.38
CA ALA A 11 -7.69 -12.70 5.82
C ALA A 11 -6.61 -11.79 6.44
N GLY A 12 -5.35 -11.93 6.04
CA GLY A 12 -4.26 -11.05 6.46
C GLY A 12 -4.49 -9.60 6.04
N ILE A 13 -4.85 -9.35 4.77
CA ILE A 13 -5.15 -8.01 4.27
C ILE A 13 -6.33 -7.39 5.04
N VAL A 14 -7.41 -8.14 5.25
CA VAL A 14 -8.58 -7.64 6.00
C VAL A 14 -8.25 -7.38 7.46
N ALA A 15 -7.44 -8.23 8.10
CA ALA A 15 -7.00 -8.03 9.47
C ALA A 15 -6.13 -6.76 9.62
N GLU A 16 -5.24 -6.50 8.66
CA GLU A 16 -4.34 -5.34 8.68
C GLU A 16 -5.03 -4.02 8.31
N ILE A 17 -6.03 -4.05 7.42
CA ILE A 17 -6.86 -2.88 7.09
C ILE A 17 -7.86 -2.60 8.22
N GLY A 18 -8.46 -3.67 8.78
CA GLY A 18 -9.57 -3.59 9.71
C GLY A 18 -10.79 -2.92 9.05
N ASP A 19 -11.21 -1.78 9.60
CA ASP A 19 -12.32 -1.02 9.04
C ASP A 19 -11.85 -0.08 7.90
N ILE A 20 -12.34 -0.34 6.69
CA ILE A 20 -12.06 0.45 5.49
C ILE A 20 -12.57 1.90 5.59
N SER A 21 -13.58 2.17 6.45
CA SER A 21 -14.16 3.50 6.64
C SER A 21 -13.17 4.52 7.19
N ARG A 22 -12.08 4.04 7.82
CA ARG A 22 -10.99 4.85 8.35
C ARG A 22 -10.19 5.56 7.25
N PHE A 23 -10.28 5.08 6.01
CA PHE A 23 -9.55 5.64 4.88
C PHE A 23 -10.48 6.49 4.02
N LYS A 24 -10.16 7.78 3.89
CA LYS A 24 -10.95 8.72 3.07
C LYS A 24 -10.93 8.38 1.57
N ASN A 25 -9.87 7.71 1.10
CA ASN A 25 -9.69 7.34 -0.30
C ASN A 25 -8.64 6.22 -0.43
N HIS A 26 -8.61 5.59 -1.61
CA HIS A 26 -7.62 4.55 -1.95
C HIS A 26 -6.16 5.04 -1.84
N ASN A 27 -5.91 6.33 -2.06
CA ASN A 27 -4.58 6.92 -1.87
C ASN A 27 -4.14 6.91 -0.39
N ALA A 28 -5.05 7.15 0.54
CA ALA A 28 -4.77 7.07 1.97
C ALA A 28 -4.47 5.63 2.40
N LEU A 29 -5.17 4.65 1.81
CA LEU A 29 -4.88 3.24 2.02
C LEU A 29 -3.51 2.85 1.46
N ALA A 30 -3.18 3.26 0.23
CA ALA A 30 -1.86 3.04 -0.36
C ALA A 30 -0.75 3.69 0.46
N LYS A 31 -0.99 4.90 1.00
CA LYS A 31 -0.08 5.58 1.93
C LYS A 31 0.11 4.82 3.24
N PHE A 32 -0.95 4.24 3.77
CA PHE A 32 -0.88 3.40 4.97
C PHE A 32 -0.10 2.10 4.73
N ALA A 33 -0.29 1.46 3.57
CA ALA A 33 0.51 0.30 3.15
C ALA A 33 1.95 0.66 2.75
N GLY A 34 2.32 1.95 2.69
CA GLY A 34 3.62 2.39 2.18
C GLY A 34 3.81 2.11 0.69
N LEU A 35 2.73 1.91 -0.07
CA LEU A 35 2.74 1.71 -1.52
C LEU A 35 2.65 3.04 -2.27
N THR A 36 3.41 4.04 -1.83
CA THR A 36 3.43 5.37 -2.46
C THR A 36 4.82 5.71 -2.95
N TRP A 37 4.88 6.46 -4.03
CA TRP A 37 6.12 7.08 -4.48
C TRP A 37 6.25 8.43 -3.75
N ARG A 38 7.41 8.69 -3.15
CA ARG A 38 7.69 10.04 -2.60
C ARG A 38 7.73 11.03 -3.76
N GLN A 39 6.66 11.78 -4.00
CA GLN A 39 6.76 12.94 -4.88
C GLN A 39 7.66 13.98 -4.21
N HIS A 40 8.94 14.00 -4.59
CA HIS A 40 9.86 15.05 -4.22
C HIS A 40 9.71 16.20 -5.23
N GLN A 41 8.63 16.98 -5.13
CA GLN A 41 8.57 18.26 -5.85
C GLN A 41 9.51 19.27 -5.15
N SER A 42 10.80 19.17 -5.46
CA SER A 42 11.65 20.37 -5.48
C SER A 42 11.49 20.96 -6.87
N SER A 43 11.18 22.25 -6.95
CA SER A 43 10.59 22.97 -8.10
C SER A 43 11.43 22.98 -9.41
N LYS A 44 12.38 22.06 -9.61
CA LYS A 44 13.25 21.98 -10.79
C LYS A 44 13.77 20.58 -11.19
N PHE A 45 13.38 19.48 -10.54
CA PHE A 45 13.86 18.16 -10.95
C PHE A 45 12.88 17.04 -10.59
N SER A 46 12.37 16.34 -11.59
CA SER A 46 11.57 15.12 -11.44
C SER A 46 12.53 13.94 -11.58
N ALA A 47 12.96 13.36 -10.46
CA ALA A 47 13.74 12.14 -10.50
C ALA A 47 12.83 10.98 -10.96
N GLU A 48 13.22 10.27 -12.02
CA GLU A 48 12.47 9.12 -12.57
C GLU A 48 12.59 7.87 -11.68
N ASP A 49 13.56 7.85 -10.76
CA ASP A 49 13.87 6.72 -9.88
C ASP A 49 13.66 7.11 -8.40
N ILE A 50 12.39 7.17 -7.99
CA ILE A 50 12.02 7.46 -6.61
C ILE A 50 11.87 6.13 -5.88
N PRO A 51 12.60 5.87 -4.78
CA PRO A 51 12.40 4.64 -4.03
C PRO A 51 10.99 4.61 -3.41
N LEU A 52 10.35 3.44 -3.46
CA LEU A 52 9.08 3.19 -2.80
C LEU A 52 9.15 3.59 -1.32
N THR A 53 8.14 4.31 -0.82
CA THR A 53 8.09 4.70 0.59
C THR A 53 8.04 3.46 1.48
N ARG A 54 9.14 3.08 2.12
CA ARG A 54 9.11 1.95 3.07
C ARG A 54 8.38 2.26 4.39
N SER A 55 7.90 3.49 4.58
CA SER A 55 7.11 3.93 5.73
C SER A 55 5.64 3.52 5.59
N GLY A 56 5.13 2.74 6.55
CA GLY A 56 3.75 2.26 6.56
C GLY A 56 3.62 0.92 7.31
N ASN A 57 2.46 0.30 7.23
CA ASN A 57 2.21 -1.03 7.77
C ASN A 57 2.97 -2.09 6.96
N TYR A 58 3.98 -2.70 7.59
CA TYR A 58 4.86 -3.70 6.97
C TYR A 58 4.11 -4.95 6.55
N TYR A 59 3.22 -5.47 7.40
CA TYR A 59 2.46 -6.69 7.14
C TYR A 59 1.47 -6.50 6.01
N LEU A 60 0.74 -5.37 6.01
CA LEU A 60 -0.16 -5.03 4.91
C LEU A 60 0.58 -4.96 3.57
N ARG A 61 1.76 -4.32 3.56
CA ARG A 61 2.60 -4.26 2.35
C ARG A 61 3.05 -5.65 1.90
N TYR A 62 3.49 -6.49 2.83
CA TYR A 62 3.94 -7.84 2.54
C TYR A 62 2.81 -8.67 1.91
N TYR A 63 1.63 -8.67 2.51
CA TYR A 63 0.49 -9.40 1.96
C TYR A 63 0.04 -8.87 0.60
N LEU A 64 0.10 -7.56 0.37
CA LEU A 64 -0.24 -6.98 -0.94
C LEU A 64 0.78 -7.28 -2.03
N ILE A 65 2.06 -7.45 -1.69
CA ILE A 65 3.12 -7.83 -2.64
C ILE A 65 3.05 -9.33 -2.97
N GLU A 66 2.83 -10.18 -1.96
CA GLU A 66 2.74 -11.64 -2.14
C GLU A 66 1.43 -12.09 -2.82
N ALA A 67 0.37 -11.29 -2.71
CA ALA A 67 -0.93 -11.56 -3.32
C ALA A 67 -1.07 -11.04 -4.77
N ALA A 68 -0.08 -10.31 -5.29
CA ALA A 68 -0.07 -9.72 -6.62
C ALA A 68 0.44 -10.70 -7.69
#